data_AF-A0A373IRQ5-F1
#
_entry.id   AF-A0A373IRQ5-F1
#
_cell.length_a   1.000
_cell.length_b   1.000
_cell.length_c   1.000
_cell.angle_alpha   90.00
_cell.angle_beta   90.00
_cell.angle_gamma   90.00
#
_symmetry.space_group_name_H-M   'P 1'
#
loop_
_entity.id
_entity.type
_entity.pdbx_description
1 polymer ?
#
loop_
_entity_poly.entity_id
_entity_poly.type
_entity_poly.pdbx_seq_one_letter_code
_entity_poly.pdbx_strand_id
1 'polypeptide(L)'
;MDGMIKVSPELLISTAGEFSNQGTTINTLTGEMLQLATGLASAWQGDGATAYITKFKGLENSIQLMVRMIQEHATDLEEMAKVYQESDKAAADEASGLVTDVIQ
;
A
#
# COMPACT_ATOMS: atom_id res chain seq x y z
N MET A 1 26.17 -5.69 16.79
CA MET A 1 25.02 -5.07 16.12
C MET A 1 24.70 -5.95 14.91
N ASP A 2 24.11 -7.11 15.16
CA ASP A 2 23.77 -8.10 14.13
C ASP A 2 22.29 -7.88 13.78
N GLY A 3 22.08 -6.89 12.92
CA GLY A 3 20.78 -6.39 12.50
C GLY A 3 20.92 -5.74 11.13
N MET A 4 21.68 -6.38 10.24
CA MET A 4 21.88 -5.90 8.88
C MET A 4 20.59 -6.17 8.09
N ILE A 5 19.69 -5.19 8.11
CA ILE A 5 18.45 -5.23 7.33
C ILE A 5 18.81 -5.17 5.84
N LYS A 6 18.31 -6.15 5.07
CA LYS A 6 18.60 -6.32 3.63
C LYS A 6 17.78 -5.39 2.70
N VAL A 7 17.06 -4.42 3.26
CA VAL A 7 16.07 -3.60 2.55
C VAL A 7 16.34 -2.14 2.92
N SER A 8 16.66 -1.31 1.94
CA SER A 8 16.96 0.11 2.19
C SER A 8 15.65 0.93 2.35
N PRO A 9 15.68 2.06 3.07
CA PRO A 9 14.52 2.96 3.15
C PRO A 9 13.97 3.37 1.78
N GLU A 10 14.84 3.55 0.79
CA GLU A 10 14.46 3.91 -0.57
C GLU A 10 13.65 2.79 -1.25
N LEU A 11 14.04 1.53 -1.02
CA LEU A 11 13.29 0.39 -1.54
C LEU A 11 11.91 0.28 -0.89
N LEU A 12 11.80 0.52 0.41
CA LEU A 12 10.51 0.55 1.12
C LEU A 12 9.58 1.64 0.56
N ILE A 13 10.08 2.86 0.37
CA ILE A 13 9.32 3.98 -0.20
C ILE A 13 8.89 3.67 -1.63
N SER A 14 9.80 3.12 -2.45
CA SER A 14 9.48 2.74 -3.84
C SER A 14 8.39 1.68 -3.90
N THR A 15 8.51 0.62 -3.10
CA THR A 15 7.52 -0.46 -3.05
C THR A 15 6.19 0.03 -2.48
N ALA A 16 6.19 0.91 -1.47
CA ALA A 16 4.97 1.54 -0.95
C ALA A 16 4.22 2.32 -2.03
N GLY A 17 4.95 3.14 -2.80
CA GLY A 17 4.38 3.90 -3.92
C GLY A 17 3.81 3.00 -5.01
N GLU A 18 4.54 1.96 -5.41
CA GLU A 18 4.06 0.97 -6.38
C GLU A 18 2.78 0.27 -5.90
N PHE A 19 2.75 -0.13 -4.62
CA PHE A 19 1.61 -0.84 -4.05
C PHE A 19 0.38 0.06 -3.95
N SER A 20 0.55 1.31 -3.52
CA SER A 20 -0.51 2.33 -3.50
C SER A 20 -1.07 2.61 -4.90
N ASN A 21 -0.20 2.70 -5.91
CA ASN A 21 -0.61 2.88 -7.30
C ASN A 21 -1.45 1.70 -7.80
N GLN A 22 -1.04 0.46 -7.51
CA GLN A 22 -1.82 -0.73 -7.85
C GLN A 22 -3.19 -0.73 -7.16
N GLY A 23 -3.26 -0.34 -5.89
CA GLY A 23 -4.53 -0.18 -5.17
C GLY A 23 -5.47 0.82 -5.85
N THR A 24 -4.91 1.95 -6.33
CA THR A 24 -5.67 2.95 -7.08
C THR A 24 -6.19 2.40 -8.41
N THR A 25 -5.36 1.67 -9.16
CA THR A 25 -5.78 1.00 -10.40
C THR A 25 -6.92 0.01 -10.16
N ILE A 26 -6.82 -0.82 -9.12
CA ILE A 26 -7.85 -1.80 -8.75
C ILE A 26 -9.18 -1.08 -8.43
N ASN A 27 -9.13 0.01 -7.67
CA ASN A 27 -10.32 0.78 -7.32
C ASN A 27 -11.02 1.35 -8.57
N THR A 28 -10.24 1.95 -9.49
CA THR A 28 -10.78 2.52 -10.73
C THR A 28 -11.43 1.45 -11.60
N LEU A 29 -10.73 0.35 -11.87
CA LEU A 29 -11.25 -0.74 -12.70
C LEU A 29 -12.54 -1.34 -12.10
N THR A 30 -12.60 -1.46 -10.78
CA THR A 30 -13.80 -1.97 -10.09
C THR A 30 -14.99 -1.04 -10.26
N GLY A 31 -14.77 0.28 -10.14
CA GLY A 31 -15.79 1.29 -10.40
C GLY A 31 -16.30 1.25 -11.84
N GLU A 32 -15.40 1.15 -12.82
CA GLU A 32 -15.75 1.01 -14.24
C GLU A 32 -16.59 -0.25 -14.50
N MET A 33 -16.18 -1.39 -13.94
CA MET A 33 -16.94 -2.63 -14.08
C MET A 33 -18.33 -2.54 -13.46
N LEU A 34 -18.47 -1.86 -12.30
CA LEU A 34 -19.78 -1.66 -11.67
C LEU A 34 -20.69 -0.80 -12.55
N GLN A 35 -20.16 0.27 -13.15
CA GLN A 35 -20.91 1.11 -14.07
C GLN A 35 -21.39 0.32 -15.29
N LEU A 36 -20.53 -0.54 -15.85
CA LEU A 36 -20.91 -1.43 -16.95
C LEU A 36 -22.00 -2.42 -16.53
N ALA A 37 -21.82 -3.10 -15.39
CA ALA A 37 -22.78 -4.08 -14.89
C ALA A 37 -24.15 -3.47 -14.57
N THR A 38 -24.18 -2.26 -14.01
CA THR A 38 -25.42 -1.54 -13.70
C THR A 38 -26.07 -0.94 -14.96
N GLY A 39 -25.29 -0.50 -15.94
CA GLY A 39 -25.79 -0.05 -17.24
C GLY A 39 -26.52 -1.16 -18.01
N LEU A 40 -26.02 -2.40 -17.93
CA LEU A 40 -26.65 -3.58 -18.52
C LEU A 40 -28.02 -3.89 -17.90
N ALA A 41 -28.30 -3.49 -16.66
CA ALA A 41 -29.56 -3.75 -15.96
C ALA A 41 -30.79 -3.17 -16.69
N SER A 42 -30.59 -2.14 -17.51
CA SER A 42 -31.66 -1.55 -18.33
C SER A 42 -32.13 -2.47 -19.48
N ALA A 43 -31.21 -3.25 -20.05
CA ALA A 43 -31.45 -4.14 -21.18
C ALA A 43 -31.52 -5.63 -20.81
N TRP A 44 -30.91 -6.01 -19.68
CA TRP A 44 -30.87 -7.38 -19.19
C TRP A 44 -31.60 -7.47 -17.85
N GLN A 45 -32.77 -8.10 -17.88
CA GLN A 45 -33.69 -8.23 -16.74
C GLN A 45 -33.94 -9.70 -16.40
N GLY A 46 -34.46 -9.94 -15.19
CA GLY A 46 -34.78 -11.27 -14.66
C GLY A 46 -33.88 -11.70 -13.49
N ASP A 47 -34.15 -12.88 -12.96
CA ASP A 47 -33.50 -13.37 -11.74
C ASP A 47 -31.99 -13.54 -11.89
N GLY A 48 -31.52 -13.96 -13.07
CA GLY A 48 -30.10 -14.10 -13.38
C GLY A 48 -29.36 -12.75 -13.39
N ALA A 49 -29.96 -11.73 -14.00
CA ALA A 49 -29.39 -10.37 -14.03
C ALA A 49 -29.32 -9.79 -12.61
N THR A 50 -30.39 -9.96 -11.83
CA THR A 50 -30.47 -9.52 -10.43
C THR A 50 -29.41 -10.20 -9.57
N ALA A 51 -29.24 -11.52 -9.73
CA ALA A 51 -28.22 -12.29 -9.01
C ALA A 51 -26.79 -11.83 -9.38
N TYR A 52 -26.52 -11.61 -10.67
CA TYR A 52 -25.22 -11.15 -11.15
C TYR A 52 -24.87 -9.76 -10.58
N ILE A 53 -25.77 -8.78 -10.70
CA ILE A 53 -25.57 -7.41 -10.18
C ILE A 53 -25.36 -7.44 -8.66
N THR A 54 -26.15 -8.26 -7.94
CA THR A 54 -26.01 -8.40 -6.48
C THR A 54 -24.64 -8.96 -6.10
N LYS A 55 -24.17 -10.00 -6.80
CA LYS A 55 -22.83 -10.55 -6.59
C LYS A 55 -21.74 -9.54 -6.90
N PHE A 56 -21.91 -8.76 -7.97
CA PHE A 56 -20.94 -7.75 -8.38
C PHE A 56 -20.82 -6.60 -7.36
N LYS A 57 -21.94 -6.12 -6.83
CA LYS A 57 -21.97 -5.16 -5.71
C LYS A 57 -21.31 -5.72 -4.44
N GLY A 58 -21.48 -7.01 -4.16
CA GLY A 58 -20.79 -7.67 -3.06
C GLY A 58 -19.26 -7.70 -3.26
N LEU A 59 -18.82 -7.93 -4.49
CA LEU A 59 -17.41 -7.89 -4.86
C LEU A 59 -16.81 -6.49 -4.72
N GLU A 60 -17.53 -5.45 -5.14
CA GLU A 60 -17.12 -4.04 -4.97
C GLU A 60 -16.76 -3.73 -3.50
N ASN A 61 -17.61 -4.12 -2.55
CA ASN A 61 -17.35 -3.89 -1.12
C ASN A 61 -16.05 -4.57 -0.66
N SER A 62 -15.85 -5.83 -1.06
CA SER A 62 -14.63 -6.58 -0.73
C SER A 62 -13.39 -5.93 -1.34
N ILE A 63 -13.49 -5.41 -2.56
CA ILE A 63 -12.39 -4.72 -3.22
C ILE A 63 -12.11 -3.37 -2.53
N GLN A 64 -13.12 -2.61 -2.13
CA GLN A 64 -12.93 -1.38 -1.37
C GLN A 64 -12.20 -1.63 -0.04
N LEU A 65 -12.52 -2.72 0.66
CA LEU A 65 -11.77 -3.15 1.84
C LEU A 65 -10.31 -3.48 1.51
N MET A 66 -10.07 -4.19 0.40
CA MET A 66 -8.73 -4.50 -0.08
C MET A 66 -7.92 -3.25 -0.40
N VAL A 67 -8.51 -2.28 -1.10
CA VAL A 67 -7.88 -1.00 -1.43
C VAL A 67 -7.50 -0.24 -0.17
N ARG A 68 -8.37 -0.24 0.86
CA ARG A 68 -8.05 0.36 2.16
C ARG A 68 -6.83 -0.30 2.81
N MET A 69 -6.77 -1.64 2.82
CA MET A 69 -5.63 -2.37 3.37
C MET A 69 -4.34 -2.10 2.58
N ILE A 70 -4.42 -1.99 1.26
CA ILE A 70 -3.28 -1.63 0.41
C ILE A 70 -2.74 -0.24 0.79
N GLN A 71 -3.62 0.74 0.97
CA GLN A 71 -3.23 2.10 1.36
C GLN A 71 -2.65 2.16 2.76
N GLU A 72 -3.22 1.41 3.71
CA GLU A 72 -2.70 1.26 5.07
C GLU A 72 -1.28 0.68 5.04
N HIS A 73 -1.07 -0.44 4.37
CA HIS A 73 0.27 -1.05 4.26
C HIS A 73 1.29 -0.21 3.50
N ALA A 74 0.86 0.56 2.49
CA ALA A 74 1.75 1.53 1.85
C ALA A 74 2.19 2.61 2.85
N THR A 75 1.26 3.11 3.66
CA THR A 75 1.56 4.09 4.71
C THR A 75 2.51 3.51 5.77
N ASP A 76 2.27 2.26 6.20
CA ASP A 76 3.13 1.56 7.16
C ASP A 76 4.57 1.41 6.64
N LEU A 77 4.73 1.10 5.35
CA LEU A 77 6.04 1.00 4.70
C LEU A 77 6.77 2.33 4.64
N GLU A 78 6.07 3.44 4.38
CA GLU A 78 6.65 4.79 4.43
C GLU A 78 7.06 5.18 5.85
N GLU A 79 6.25 4.86 6.85
CA GLU A 79 6.57 5.11 8.26
C GLU A 79 7.79 4.30 8.71
N MET A 80 7.85 3.01 8.35
CA MET A 80 9.03 2.19 8.60
C MET A 80 10.30 2.76 7.95
N ALA A 81 10.20 3.23 6.69
CA ALA A 81 11.34 3.85 6.01
C ALA A 81 11.85 5.09 6.76
N LYS A 82 10.93 5.93 7.25
CA LYS A 82 11.27 7.11 8.05
C LYS A 82 11.97 6.74 9.36
N VAL A 83 11.44 5.77 10.09
CA VAL A 83 12.05 5.27 11.34
C VAL A 83 13.48 4.78 11.09
N TYR A 84 13.73 4.09 9.98
CA TYR A 84 15.08 3.65 9.63
C TYR A 84 16.03 4.82 9.33
N GLN A 85 15.59 5.80 8.55
CA GLN A 85 16.40 6.99 8.26
C GLN A 85 16.76 7.78 9.52
N GLU A 86 15.80 7.92 10.45
CA GLU A 86 16.04 8.59 11.72
C GLU A 86 17.01 7.81 12.61
N SER A 87 16.87 6.48 12.67
CA SER A 87 17.77 5.62 13.44
C SER A 87 19.19 5.63 12.89
N ASP A 88 19.37 5.59 11.57
CA ASP A 88 20.69 5.63 10.94
C ASP A 88 21.37 6.99 11.16
N LYS A 89 20.61 8.08 11.03
CA LYS A 89 21.09 9.42 11.34
C LYS A 89 21.53 9.53 12.81
N ALA A 90 20.75 9.02 13.75
CA ALA A 90 21.10 9.04 15.16
C ALA A 90 22.40 8.27 15.45
N ALA A 91 22.57 7.10 14.82
CA ALA A 91 23.79 6.31 14.94
C ALA A 91 25.02 7.04 14.36
N ALA A 92 24.87 7.73 13.21
CA ALA A 92 25.94 8.53 12.62
C ALA A 92 26.32 9.75 13.48
N ASP A 93 25.33 10.42 14.07
CA ASP A 93 25.53 11.55 14.98
C ASP A 93 26.26 11.09 16.27
N GLU A 94 25.87 9.93 16.83
CA GLU A 94 26.54 9.33 17.99
C GLU A 94 27.99 8.91 17.67
N ALA A 95 28.20 8.24 16.53
CA ALA A 95 29.53 7.84 16.07
C ALA A 95 30.46 9.03 15.84
N SER A 96 29.94 10.15 15.32
CA SER A 96 30.70 11.39 15.14
C SER A 96 31.12 12.03 16.47
N GLY A 97 30.39 11.76 17.56
CA GLY A 97 30.73 12.20 18.91
C GLY A 97 31.76 11.31 19.63
N LEU A 98 32.10 10.14 19.07
CA LEU A 98 33.13 9.28 19.64
C LEU A 98 34.52 9.89 19.42
N VAL A 99 35.25 10.06 20.52
CA VAL A 99 36.64 10.56 20.48
C VAL A 99 37.51 9.53 19.78
N THR A 100 38.15 9.94 18.68
CA THR A 100 38.93 9.03 17.81
C THR A 100 40.35 8.80 18.31
N ASP A 101 40.86 9.65 19.19
CA ASP A 101 42.17 9.52 19.84
C ASP A 101 42.04 9.66 21.36
N VAL A 102 42.20 8.54 22.07
CA VAL A 102 42.14 8.48 23.54
C VAL A 102 43.50 8.18 24.17
N ILE A 103 44.57 8.07 23.36
CA ILE A 103 45.93 7.81 23.83
C ILE A 103 46.87 8.83 23.16
N GLN A 104 47.43 9.74 23.98
CA GLN A 104 48.58 10.61 23.66
C GLN A 104 49.81 10.12 24.40
#